data_AF-D2R820-F1
#
_entry.id   AF-D2R820-F1
#
_cell.length_a   1.000
_cell.length_b   1.000
_cell.length_c   1.000
_cell.angle_alpha   90.00
_cell.angle_beta   90.00
_cell.angle_gamma   90.00
#
_symmetry.space_group_name_H-M   'P 1'
#
loop_
_entity.id
_entity.type
_entity.pdbx_description
1 polymer ?
#
loop_
_entity_poly.entity_id
_entity_poly.type
_entity_poly.pdbx_seq_one_letter_code
_entity_poly.pdbx_strand_id
1 'polypeptide(L)'
;MIWGLRFVVNHDTVRTTICVRHYTMSMPQPIHVALVGATSDIVRRAKKHFRLSTPGIGAAFLATLERTSTEPIIRFEDLPNGLITLWITLDHESLSASRQRHDADLLNPCYCRGFYEHHLPESCVLVDFEKSWPASKKQLARLSEQIAAAWYATS
;
A
#
# COMPACT_ATOMS: atom_id res chain seq x y z
N MET A 1 -18.20 -22.48 18.80
CA MET A 1 -18.65 -21.17 19.34
C MET A 1 -18.11 -21.03 20.76
N ILE A 2 -16.92 -20.45 20.92
CA ILE A 2 -16.36 -20.09 22.23
C ILE A 2 -15.58 -18.79 22.00
N TRP A 3 -16.03 -17.70 22.61
CA TRP A 3 -15.37 -16.39 22.57
C TRP A 3 -14.47 -16.28 23.80
N GLY A 4 -13.16 -16.20 23.59
CA GLY A 4 -12.20 -15.85 24.62
C GLY A 4 -12.07 -14.33 24.73
N LEU A 5 -12.91 -13.69 25.57
CA LEU A 5 -12.65 -12.32 26.00
C LEU A 5 -11.54 -12.34 27.05
N ARG A 6 -10.39 -11.73 26.72
CA ARG A 6 -9.34 -11.43 27.69
C ARG A 6 -9.46 -9.95 28.05
N PHE A 7 -10.03 -9.65 29.21
CA PHE A 7 -10.06 -8.31 29.77
C PHE A 7 -8.76 -8.05 30.54
N VAL A 8 -8.01 -7.04 30.14
CA VAL A 8 -6.98 -6.42 30.98
C VAL A 8 -7.58 -5.09 31.45
N VAL A 9 -7.96 -5.02 32.72
CA VAL A 9 -8.45 -3.79 33.34
C VAL A 9 -7.24 -3.02 33.85
N ASN A 10 -6.94 -1.87 33.24
CA ASN A 10 -5.95 -0.94 33.74
C ASN A 10 -6.64 0.40 34.03
N HIS A 11 -6.41 0.93 35.22
CA HIS A 11 -7.19 1.99 35.85
C HIS A 11 -6.61 3.38 35.49
N ASP A 12 -6.55 3.72 34.20
CA ASP A 12 -6.21 5.07 33.76
C ASP A 12 -6.88 5.36 32.42
N THR A 13 -7.89 6.24 32.46
CA THR A 13 -8.54 6.96 31.34
C THR A 13 -8.28 6.41 29.93
N VAL A 14 -8.80 5.21 29.64
CA VAL A 14 -8.76 4.64 28.29
C VAL A 14 -9.94 5.20 27.49
N ARG A 15 -9.66 6.15 26.59
CA ARG A 15 -10.51 6.35 25.42
C ARG A 15 -10.45 5.07 24.60
N THR A 16 -11.36 4.15 24.90
CA THR A 16 -11.51 2.90 24.16
C THR A 16 -12.11 3.23 22.80
N THR A 17 -11.25 3.51 21.81
CA THR A 17 -11.66 3.51 20.41
C THR A 17 -11.96 2.06 20.04
N ILE A 18 -13.23 1.68 20.13
CA ILE A 18 -13.71 0.37 19.70
C ILE A 18 -13.70 0.36 18.17
N CYS A 19 -12.64 -0.17 17.57
CA CYS A 19 -12.62 -0.49 16.14
C CYS A 19 -13.45 -1.76 15.91
N VAL A 20 -14.75 -1.60 15.70
CA VAL A 20 -15.64 -2.69 15.28
C VAL A 20 -15.20 -3.14 13.89
N ARG A 21 -14.54 -4.30 13.77
CA ARG A 21 -14.32 -5.00 12.49
C ARG A 21 -15.65 -5.56 11.99
N HIS A 22 -16.51 -4.71 11.48
CA HIS A 22 -17.71 -5.14 10.76
C HIS A 22 -17.33 -5.46 9.31
N TYR A 23 -17.21 -6.75 8.98
CA TYR A 23 -17.23 -7.24 7.60
C TYR A 23 -18.69 -7.24 7.10
N THR A 24 -19.29 -6.06 6.99
CA THR A 24 -20.55 -5.87 6.27
C THR A 24 -20.22 -5.21 4.94
N MET A 25 -20.68 -5.81 3.84
CA MET A 25 -20.35 -5.46 2.44
C MET A 25 -20.82 -4.05 2.07
N SER A 26 -20.13 -3.03 2.58
CA SER A 26 -20.01 -1.73 1.95
C SER A 26 -19.01 -1.85 0.81
N MET A 27 -19.29 -1.20 -0.32
CA MET A 27 -18.37 -1.03 -1.46
C MET A 27 -16.91 -0.96 -0.99
N PRO A 28 -15.95 -1.63 -1.66
CA PRO A 28 -14.56 -1.58 -1.26
C PRO A 28 -14.12 -0.11 -1.22
N GLN A 29 -13.31 0.26 -0.22
CA GLN A 29 -12.74 1.60 -0.19
C GLN A 29 -11.59 1.69 -1.20
N PRO A 30 -11.38 2.82 -1.90
CA PRO A 30 -10.26 2.96 -2.81
C PRO A 30 -8.93 2.64 -2.12
N ILE A 31 -8.05 1.90 -2.79
CA ILE A 31 -6.75 1.55 -2.20
C ILE A 31 -5.77 2.70 -2.30
N HIS A 32 -4.98 2.86 -1.25
CA HIS A 32 -3.84 3.76 -1.26
C HIS A 32 -2.61 3.01 -1.75
N VAL A 33 -1.99 3.51 -2.82
CA VAL A 33 -0.84 2.87 -3.45
C VAL A 33 0.38 3.75 -3.28
N ALA A 34 1.51 3.18 -2.88
CA ALA A 34 2.80 3.86 -2.91
C ALA A 34 3.66 3.30 -4.04
N LEU A 35 4.17 4.17 -4.92
CA LEU A 35 5.21 3.86 -5.89
C LEU A 35 6.56 4.31 -5.32
N VAL A 36 7.39 3.35 -4.92
CA VAL A 36 8.63 3.60 -4.19
C VAL A 36 9.83 3.14 -5.00
N GLY A 37 10.86 3.99 -5.11
CA GLY A 37 12.15 3.60 -5.68
C GLY A 37 13.31 4.16 -4.88
N ALA A 38 14.50 3.62 -5.10
CA ALA A 38 15.74 4.07 -4.48
C ALA A 38 16.03 5.55 -4.80
N THR A 39 15.70 6.01 -6.02
CA THR A 39 15.95 7.39 -6.50
C THR A 39 14.68 8.07 -7.02
N SER A 40 14.63 9.40 -7.09
CA SER A 40 13.51 10.10 -7.74
C SER A 40 13.46 9.82 -9.23
N ASP A 41 14.59 9.57 -9.87
CA ASP A 41 14.64 9.36 -11.32
C ASP A 41 13.96 8.06 -11.75
N ILE A 42 14.16 6.95 -11.02
CA ILE A 42 13.46 5.69 -11.32
C ILE A 42 11.95 5.85 -11.12
N VAL A 43 11.53 6.55 -10.06
CA VAL A 43 10.12 6.85 -9.76
C VAL A 43 9.51 7.73 -10.85
N ARG A 44 10.19 8.81 -11.26
CA ARG A 44 9.72 9.73 -12.31
C ARG A 44 9.54 9.00 -13.64
N ARG A 45 10.45 8.09 -13.98
CA ARG A 45 10.36 7.28 -15.21
C ARG A 45 9.24 6.24 -15.12
N ALA A 46 9.10 5.56 -13.98
CA ALA A 46 8.07 4.55 -13.75
C ALA A 46 6.65 5.13 -13.70
N LYS A 47 6.48 6.32 -13.07
CA LYS A 47 5.19 7.03 -12.95
C LYS A 47 4.45 7.16 -14.28
N LYS A 48 5.18 7.44 -15.36
CA LYS A 48 4.61 7.59 -16.72
C LYS A 48 3.89 6.33 -17.23
N HIS A 49 4.16 5.18 -16.62
CA HIS A 49 3.64 3.88 -17.02
C HIS A 49 2.66 3.30 -16.00
N PHE A 50 2.56 3.90 -14.81
CA PHE A 50 1.57 3.53 -13.81
C PHE A 50 0.29 4.35 -14.01
N ARG A 51 -0.83 3.69 -14.27
CA ARG A 51 -2.11 4.36 -14.55
C ARG A 51 -2.76 4.79 -13.24
N LEU A 52 -2.32 5.94 -12.71
CA LEU A 52 -2.77 6.50 -11.43
C LEU A 52 -4.29 6.78 -11.38
N SER A 53 -4.94 6.94 -12.52
CA SER A 53 -6.38 7.22 -12.65
C SER A 53 -7.25 5.97 -12.77
N THR A 54 -6.72 4.79 -12.45
CA THR A 54 -7.44 3.53 -12.59
C THR A 54 -8.53 3.42 -11.52
N PRO A 55 -9.75 2.96 -11.85
CA PRO A 55 -10.81 2.72 -10.87
C PRO A 55 -10.32 1.86 -9.69
N GLY A 56 -10.71 2.24 -8.49
CA GLY A 56 -10.30 1.59 -7.24
C GLY A 56 -8.94 2.01 -6.70
N ILE A 57 -8.13 2.78 -7.45
CA ILE A 57 -6.96 3.47 -6.90
C ILE A 57 -7.42 4.82 -6.31
N GLY A 58 -7.19 5.00 -5.01
CA GLY A 58 -7.39 6.26 -4.30
C GLY A 58 -6.21 7.22 -4.49
N ALA A 59 -5.77 7.88 -3.42
CA ALA A 59 -4.56 8.70 -3.49
C ALA A 59 -3.33 7.81 -3.68
N ALA A 60 -2.59 8.09 -4.75
CA ALA A 60 -1.33 7.40 -5.06
C ALA A 60 -0.14 8.28 -4.66
N PHE A 61 0.77 7.68 -3.90
CA PHE A 61 1.95 8.34 -3.36
C PHE A 61 3.17 7.98 -4.20
N LEU A 62 4.02 8.95 -4.47
CA LEU A 62 5.29 8.76 -5.17
C LEU A 62 6.41 9.04 -4.18
N ALA A 63 7.21 8.04 -3.85
CA ALA A 63 8.21 8.19 -2.81
C ALA A 63 9.59 7.70 -3.26
N THR A 64 10.63 8.31 -2.70
CA THR A 64 12.01 7.91 -2.90
C THR A 64 12.72 7.63 -1.58
N LEU A 65 13.62 6.65 -1.59
CA LEU A 65 14.54 6.39 -0.47
C LEU A 65 15.68 7.42 -0.39
N GLU A 66 15.95 8.14 -1.48
CA GLU A 66 17.01 9.13 -1.51
C GLU A 66 16.69 10.30 -0.54
N ARG A 67 17.74 10.89 0.03
CA ARG A 67 17.58 11.99 1.00
C ARG A 67 16.98 13.24 0.39
N THR A 68 17.22 13.47 -0.90
CA THR A 68 16.79 14.67 -1.63
C THR A 68 15.65 14.32 -2.56
N SER A 69 14.41 14.62 -2.20
CA SER A 69 13.28 14.40 -3.10
C SER A 69 13.02 15.62 -3.98
N THR A 70 12.50 15.40 -5.18
CA THR A 70 12.04 16.47 -6.08
C THR A 70 10.52 16.43 -6.18
N GLU A 71 9.83 17.53 -5.98
CA GLU A 71 8.37 17.57 -6.18
C GLU A 71 8.00 17.07 -7.59
N PRO A 72 6.96 16.22 -7.73
CA PRO A 72 5.98 15.79 -6.72
C PRO A 72 6.34 14.48 -5.98
N ILE A 73 7.60 14.05 -5.99
CA ILE A 73 8.06 12.85 -5.30
C ILE A 73 8.47 13.25 -3.88
N ILE A 74 7.91 12.57 -2.88
CA ILE A 74 8.18 12.81 -1.46
C ILE A 74 9.26 11.84 -0.94
N ARG A 75 9.81 12.11 0.24
CA ARG A 75 10.73 11.17 0.87
C ARG A 75 9.95 9.99 1.45
N PHE A 76 10.55 8.82 1.48
CA PHE A 76 9.93 7.61 2.00
C PHE A 76 9.47 7.74 3.46
N GLU A 77 10.23 8.47 4.28
CA GLU A 77 9.88 8.74 5.68
C GLU A 77 8.63 9.62 5.86
N ASP A 78 8.29 10.42 4.83
CA ASP A 78 7.14 11.32 4.82
C ASP A 78 5.84 10.60 4.37
N LEU A 79 5.91 9.31 4.01
CA LEU A 79 4.72 8.54 3.66
C LEU A 79 3.80 8.35 4.88
N PRO A 80 2.47 8.42 4.68
CA PRO A 80 1.50 8.27 5.75
C PRO A 80 1.56 6.86 6.37
N ASN A 81 1.64 6.80 7.70
CA ASN A 81 1.64 5.57 8.48
C ASN A 81 0.26 4.90 8.46
N GLY A 82 0.24 3.58 8.33
CA GLY A 82 -0.99 2.79 8.42
C GLY A 82 -2.05 3.15 7.39
N LEU A 83 -1.65 3.72 6.24
CA LEU A 83 -2.57 4.08 5.16
C LEU A 83 -2.33 3.26 3.89
N ILE A 84 -1.06 3.01 3.54
CA ILE A 84 -0.70 2.38 2.26
C ILE A 84 -1.16 0.91 2.24
N THR A 85 -2.02 0.58 1.29
CA THR A 85 -2.60 -0.76 1.11
C THR A 85 -1.75 -1.64 0.20
N LEU A 86 -1.09 -1.03 -0.79
CA LEU A 86 -0.23 -1.70 -1.77
C LEU A 86 1.05 -0.89 -2.00
N TRP A 87 2.18 -1.54 -1.81
CA TRP A 87 3.51 -1.00 -2.05
C TRP A 87 4.02 -1.53 -3.39
N ILE A 88 4.18 -0.65 -4.37
CA ILE A 88 4.80 -0.96 -5.66
C ILE A 88 6.22 -0.44 -5.62
N THR A 89 7.16 -1.36 -5.61
CA THR A 89 8.59 -1.08 -5.40
C THR A 89 9.35 -1.26 -6.71
N LEU A 90 10.29 -0.37 -7.01
CA LEU A 90 10.93 -0.27 -8.33
C LEU A 90 12.31 -0.94 -8.40
N ASP A 91 12.82 -1.35 -7.25
CA ASP A 91 14.12 -1.96 -7.04
C ASP A 91 14.11 -2.75 -5.72
N HIS A 92 15.16 -3.55 -5.50
CA HIS A 92 15.24 -4.40 -4.31
C HIS A 92 15.40 -3.63 -3.00
N GLU A 93 16.02 -2.44 -3.04
CA GLU A 93 16.22 -1.61 -1.85
C GLU A 93 14.89 -1.05 -1.35
N SER A 94 14.09 -0.48 -2.26
CA SER A 94 12.73 -0.03 -2.00
C SER A 94 11.79 -1.16 -1.58
N LEU A 95 11.99 -2.39 -2.10
CA LEU A 95 11.27 -3.57 -1.62
C LEU A 95 11.56 -3.86 -0.15
N SER A 96 12.84 -3.87 0.24
CA SER A 96 13.25 -4.12 1.61
C SER A 96 12.68 -3.08 2.57
N ALA A 97 12.83 -1.79 2.24
CA ALA A 97 12.33 -0.68 3.03
C ALA A 97 10.79 -0.69 3.16
N SER A 98 10.08 -0.95 2.06
CA SER A 98 8.61 -1.00 2.05
C SER A 98 8.06 -2.18 2.86
N ARG A 99 8.72 -3.34 2.82
CA ARG A 99 8.36 -4.50 3.66
C ARG A 99 8.51 -4.18 5.14
N GLN A 100 9.63 -3.59 5.54
CA GLN A 100 9.84 -3.20 6.94
C GLN A 100 8.78 -2.19 7.41
N ARG A 101 8.43 -1.21 6.57
CA ARG A 101 7.39 -0.24 6.90
C ARG A 101 6.01 -0.89 6.98
N HIS A 102 5.68 -1.79 6.05
CA HIS A 102 4.43 -2.53 6.07
C HIS A 102 4.31 -3.42 7.32
N ASP A 103 5.38 -4.12 7.71
CA ASP A 103 5.40 -4.93 8.93
C ASP A 103 5.16 -4.06 10.18
N ALA A 104 5.70 -2.84 10.21
CA ALA A 104 5.40 -1.87 11.26
C ALA A 104 3.93 -1.40 11.22
N ASP A 105 3.36 -1.18 10.03
CA ASP A 105 1.95 -0.81 9.87
C ASP A 105 1.01 -1.92 10.36
N LEU A 106 1.37 -3.21 10.20
CA LEU A 106 0.60 -4.34 10.72
C LEU A 106 0.47 -4.34 12.25
N LEU A 107 1.38 -3.67 12.96
CA LEU A 107 1.30 -3.48 14.41
C LEU A 107 0.32 -2.38 14.82
N ASN A 108 -0.12 -1.53 13.87
CA ASN A 108 -1.10 -0.49 14.13
C ASN A 108 -2.51 -1.09 14.18
N PRO A 109 -3.26 -0.97 15.30
CA PRO A 109 -4.59 -1.57 15.44
C PRO A 109 -5.61 -1.01 14.44
N CYS A 110 -5.38 0.19 13.90
CA CYS A 110 -6.25 0.84 12.92
C CYS A 110 -5.91 0.46 11.47
N TYR A 111 -4.78 -0.20 11.22
CA TYR A 111 -4.39 -0.61 9.87
C TYR A 111 -5.00 -1.97 9.51
N CYS A 112 -5.61 -2.03 8.33
CA CYS A 112 -6.14 -3.26 7.77
C CYS A 112 -6.20 -3.11 6.25
N ARG A 113 -5.76 -4.15 5.53
CA ARG A 113 -5.90 -4.21 4.06
C ARG A 113 -7.30 -4.69 3.64
N GLY A 114 -8.03 -5.29 4.58
CA GLY A 114 -9.44 -5.65 4.45
C GLY A 114 -9.70 -6.54 3.24
N PHE A 115 -10.69 -6.16 2.44
CA PHE A 115 -11.07 -6.85 1.19
C PHE A 115 -9.87 -7.17 0.28
N TYR A 116 -8.89 -6.27 0.19
CA TYR A 116 -7.76 -6.43 -0.73
C TYR A 116 -6.75 -7.49 -0.30
N GLU A 117 -6.79 -7.97 0.94
CA GLU A 117 -5.90 -9.04 1.40
C GLU A 117 -6.13 -10.35 0.62
N HIS A 118 -7.38 -10.62 0.21
CA HIS A 118 -7.72 -11.80 -0.58
C HIS A 118 -7.52 -11.62 -2.09
N HIS A 119 -7.72 -10.39 -2.59
CA HIS A 119 -7.67 -10.11 -4.04
C HIS A 119 -6.29 -9.65 -4.52
N LEU A 120 -5.48 -9.08 -3.61
CA LEU A 120 -4.11 -8.62 -3.83
C LEU A 120 -3.26 -9.15 -2.65
N PRO A 121 -2.96 -10.47 -2.60
CA PRO A 121 -2.31 -11.07 -1.44
C PRO A 121 -0.94 -10.45 -1.15
N GLU A 122 -0.19 -10.09 -2.19
CA GLU A 122 1.08 -9.40 -2.07
C GLU A 122 0.88 -7.94 -1.65
N SER A 123 1.30 -7.57 -0.43
CA SER A 123 1.30 -6.18 0.04
C SER A 123 2.43 -5.35 -0.55
N CYS A 124 3.55 -5.99 -0.87
CA CYS A 124 4.72 -5.38 -1.48
C CYS A 124 5.09 -6.12 -2.76
N VAL A 125 4.98 -5.44 -3.90
CA VAL A 125 5.26 -6.00 -5.22
C VAL A 125 6.52 -5.36 -5.79
N LEU A 126 7.46 -6.19 -6.25
CA LEU A 126 8.66 -5.73 -6.94
C LEU A 126 8.41 -5.63 -8.45
N VAL A 127 8.63 -4.44 -8.99
CA VAL A 127 8.69 -4.13 -10.41
C VAL A 127 10.11 -3.72 -10.73
N ASP A 128 10.97 -4.71 -10.92
CA ASP A 128 12.40 -4.53 -11.12
C ASP A 128 12.70 -3.89 -12.49
N PHE A 129 12.97 -2.59 -12.48
CA PHE A 129 13.32 -1.83 -13.68
C PHE A 129 14.79 -1.96 -14.10
N GLU A 130 15.65 -2.50 -13.23
CA GLU A 130 17.07 -2.76 -13.54
C GLU A 130 17.19 -3.99 -14.45
N LYS A 131 16.35 -4.99 -14.24
CA LYS A 131 16.37 -6.24 -15.03
C LYS A 131 15.82 -6.08 -16.44
N SER A 132 14.65 -5.46 -16.62
CA SER A 132 14.04 -5.33 -17.96
C SER A 132 12.95 -4.27 -18.07
N TRP A 133 13.33 -3.10 -18.61
CA TRP A 133 12.42 -1.96 -18.79
C TRP A 133 11.08 -2.30 -19.49
N PRO A 134 11.04 -3.08 -20.62
CA PRO A 134 9.77 -3.43 -21.26
C PRO A 134 8.90 -4.35 -20.41
N ALA A 135 9.50 -5.29 -19.67
CA ALA A 135 8.75 -6.21 -18.81
C ALA A 135 8.14 -5.47 -17.61
N SER A 136 8.91 -4.59 -16.98
CA SER A 136 8.48 -3.76 -15.84
C SER A 136 7.28 -2.88 -16.19
N LYS A 137 7.27 -2.28 -17.39
CA LYS A 137 6.09 -1.54 -17.88
C LYS A 137 4.84 -2.40 -17.99
N LYS A 138 4.98 -3.60 -18.58
CA LYS A 138 3.86 -4.54 -18.70
C LYS A 138 3.35 -4.97 -17.32
N GLN A 139 4.26 -5.15 -16.36
CA GLN A 139 3.91 -5.49 -14.99
C GLN A 139 3.14 -4.36 -14.29
N LEU A 140 3.56 -3.09 -14.42
CA LEU A 140 2.80 -1.94 -13.86
C LEU A 140 1.40 -1.82 -14.46
N ALA A 141 1.27 -2.02 -15.78
CA ALA A 141 -0.02 -2.00 -16.45
C ALA A 141 -0.92 -3.13 -15.92
N ARG A 142 -0.38 -4.35 -15.83
CA ARG A 142 -1.08 -5.51 -15.27
C ARG A 142 -1.52 -5.30 -13.82
N LEU A 143 -0.68 -4.69 -12.98
CA LEU A 143 -1.04 -4.36 -11.60
C LEU A 143 -2.22 -3.40 -11.54
N SER A 144 -2.21 -2.37 -12.40
CA SER A 144 -3.34 -1.43 -12.50
C SER A 144 -4.63 -2.17 -12.88
N GLU A 145 -4.56 -3.06 -13.88
CA GLU A 145 -5.70 -3.88 -14.31
C GLU A 145 -6.20 -4.84 -13.21
N GLN A 146 -5.29 -5.44 -12.43
CA GLN A 146 -5.65 -6.29 -11.29
C GLN A 146 -6.38 -5.51 -10.19
N ILE A 147 -5.94 -4.29 -9.90
CA ILE A 147 -6.62 -3.41 -8.94
C ILE A 147 -8.03 -3.07 -9.44
N ALA A 148 -8.16 -2.71 -10.72
CA ALA A 148 -9.46 -2.43 -11.32
C ALA A 148 -10.39 -3.66 -11.28
N ALA A 149 -9.86 -4.84 -11.62
CA ALA A 149 -10.62 -6.08 -11.59
C ALA A 149 -11.09 -6.41 -10.16
N ALA A 150 -10.22 -6.25 -9.17
CA ALA A 150 -10.58 -6.43 -7.76
C ALA A 150 -11.68 -5.45 -7.32
N TRP A 151 -11.60 -4.19 -7.75
CA TRP A 151 -12.63 -3.17 -7.49
C TRP A 151 -13.99 -3.54 -8.07
N TYR A 152 -14.02 -3.97 -9.33
CA TYR A 152 -15.26 -4.34 -10.03
C TYR A 152 -15.85 -5.67 -9.55
N ALA A 153 -15.03 -6.61 -9.05
CA ALA A 153 -15.52 -7.88 -8.50
C ALA A 153 -16.44 -7.70 -7.27
N THR A 154 -16.44 -6.51 -6.69
CA THR A 154 -17.24 -6.13 -5.52
C THR A 154 -18.29 -5.05 -5.75
N SER A 155 -18.33 -4.48 -6.96
CA SER A 155 -19.28 -3.43 -7.34
C SER A 155 -20.57 -4.01 -7.91
#